data_AF-A0A2E5LYK8-F1
#
_entry.id   AF-A0A2E5LYK8-F1
#
_cell.length_a   1.000
_cell.length_b   1.000
_cell.length_c   1.000
_cell.angle_alpha   90.00
_cell.angle_beta   90.00
_cell.angle_gamma   90.00
#
_symmetry.space_group_name_H-M   'P 1'
#
loop_
_entity.id
_entity.type
_entity.pdbx_description
1 polymer ?
#
loop_
_entity_poly.entity_id
_entity_poly.type
_entity_poly.pdbx_seq_one_letter_code
_entity_poly.pdbx_strand_id
1 'polypeptide(L)'
;MPTPKRMQRYREVAEKRQQGAIVLEDIHDPHNAEAVFRSCDAFGFQRVCLIFDQEEPFDPRRVGKLTSSSANKWLDFDIYSSTQECLGQLHQEGYEVLATVAAGDSEQLFSAAITEPRVAVVLGNEHRGLSAEAIALADRRLTVPMLGMVRSLNLSVTAAILLYEITRQRHHADFPRYLLTNAEQAGLLQRLSER
;
A
#
# COMPACT_ATOMS: atom_id res chain seq x y z
N MET A 1 -11.61 24.85 -11.09
CA MET A 1 -11.98 24.76 -9.65
C MET A 1 -13.05 23.68 -9.48
N PRO A 2 -12.93 22.79 -8.48
CA PRO A 2 -13.92 21.73 -8.23
C PRO A 2 -15.30 22.30 -7.87
N THR A 3 -16.38 21.57 -8.19
CA THR A 3 -17.72 21.92 -7.72
C THR A 3 -17.82 21.78 -6.19
N PRO A 4 -18.77 22.44 -5.51
CA PRO A 4 -18.94 22.30 -4.06
C PRO A 4 -19.12 20.85 -3.60
N LYS A 5 -19.90 20.06 -4.35
CA LYS A 5 -20.09 18.62 -4.08
C LYS A 5 -18.79 17.82 -4.21
N ARG A 6 -17.97 18.12 -5.22
CA ARG A 6 -16.68 17.46 -5.43
C ARG A 6 -15.67 17.84 -4.35
N MET A 7 -15.64 19.11 -3.96
CA MET A 7 -14.81 19.59 -2.85
C MET A 7 -15.19 18.92 -1.53
N GLN A 8 -16.48 18.77 -1.24
CA GLN A 8 -16.95 18.04 -0.06
C GLN A 8 -16.46 16.59 -0.08
N ARG A 9 -16.55 15.93 -1.24
CA ARG A 9 -16.03 14.56 -1.39
C ARG A 9 -14.52 14.48 -1.14
N TYR A 10 -13.74 15.48 -1.58
CA TYR A 10 -12.30 15.52 -1.30
C TYR A 10 -11.98 15.65 0.18
N ARG A 11 -12.74 16.45 0.93
CA ARG A 11 -12.60 16.52 2.40
C ARG A 11 -12.88 15.18 3.06
N GLU A 12 -14.01 14.57 2.74
CA GLU A 12 -14.39 13.26 3.30
C GLU A 12 -13.35 12.17 3.02
N VAL A 13 -12.73 12.20 1.84
CA VAL A 13 -11.67 11.26 1.48
C VAL A 13 -10.39 11.56 2.26
N ALA A 14 -9.97 12.83 2.33
CA ALA A 14 -8.76 13.23 3.05
C ALA A 14 -8.85 12.90 4.56
N GLU A 15 -9.99 13.16 5.18
CA GLU A 15 -10.27 12.86 6.60
C GLU A 15 -10.26 11.35 6.93
N LYS A 16 -10.43 10.49 5.92
CA LYS A 16 -10.45 9.03 6.08
C LYS A 16 -9.18 8.33 5.61
N ARG A 17 -8.18 9.08 5.13
CA ARG A 17 -6.89 8.49 4.78
C ARG A 17 -6.14 8.09 6.04
N GLN A 18 -5.56 6.90 5.97
CA GLN A 18 -4.81 6.30 7.05
C GLN A 18 -3.31 6.53 6.88
N GLN A 19 -2.57 6.44 7.97
CA GLN A 19 -1.11 6.39 8.02
C GLN A 19 -0.63 5.01 7.54
N GLY A 20 -0.86 4.71 6.27
CA GLY A 20 -0.52 3.44 5.65
C GLY A 20 0.09 3.66 4.28
N ALA A 21 1.12 2.89 3.98
CA ALA A 21 1.74 2.82 2.65
C ALA A 21 1.71 1.37 2.13
N ILE A 22 1.67 1.24 0.82
CA ILE A 22 1.97 -0.02 0.14
C ILE A 22 3.25 0.15 -0.67
N VAL A 23 4.08 -0.88 -0.70
CA VAL A 23 5.31 -0.94 -1.49
C VAL A 23 5.19 -2.14 -2.41
N LEU A 24 5.35 -1.90 -3.71
CA LEU A 24 5.38 -2.94 -4.74
C LEU A 24 6.80 -3.03 -5.27
N GLU A 25 7.51 -4.08 -4.89
CA GLU A 25 8.88 -4.35 -5.34
C GLU A 25 8.86 -5.16 -6.63
N ASP A 26 9.44 -4.59 -7.69
CA ASP A 26 9.64 -5.25 -8.98
C ASP A 26 8.35 -5.88 -9.52
N ILE A 27 7.26 -5.12 -9.54
CA ILE A 27 5.99 -5.66 -10.05
C ILE A 27 6.06 -5.93 -11.55
N HIS A 28 5.74 -7.16 -11.96
CA HIS A 28 5.89 -7.62 -13.34
C HIS A 28 4.70 -7.24 -14.22
N ASP A 29 3.47 -7.40 -13.72
CA ASP A 29 2.26 -7.06 -14.48
C ASP A 29 1.65 -5.74 -13.96
N PRO A 30 1.71 -4.65 -14.74
CA PRO A 30 1.10 -3.38 -14.37
C PRO A 30 -0.41 -3.48 -14.07
N HIS A 31 -1.13 -4.47 -14.62
CA HIS A 31 -2.55 -4.68 -14.29
C HIS A 31 -2.76 -5.14 -12.84
N ASN A 32 -1.83 -5.90 -12.27
CA ASN A 32 -1.87 -6.20 -10.83
C ASN A 32 -1.66 -4.92 -10.02
N ALA A 33 -0.76 -4.03 -10.46
CA ALA A 33 -0.55 -2.74 -9.81
C ALA A 33 -1.84 -1.92 -9.75
N GLU A 34 -2.58 -1.83 -10.86
CA GLU A 34 -3.87 -1.11 -10.89
C GLU A 34 -4.92 -1.69 -9.95
N ALA A 35 -5.00 -3.02 -9.88
CA ALA A 35 -5.89 -3.69 -8.95
C ALA A 35 -5.51 -3.40 -7.49
N VAL A 36 -4.20 -3.33 -7.18
CA VAL A 36 -3.70 -2.88 -5.86
C VAL A 36 -4.08 -1.43 -5.59
N PHE A 37 -3.92 -0.53 -6.56
CA PHE A 37 -4.26 0.89 -6.40
C PHE A 37 -5.73 1.06 -6.01
N ARG A 38 -6.62 0.27 -6.62
CA ARG A 38 -8.03 0.27 -6.25
C ARG A 38 -8.27 -0.14 -4.79
N SER A 39 -7.58 -1.17 -4.31
CA SER A 39 -7.64 -1.56 -2.88
C SER A 39 -7.07 -0.47 -1.97
N CYS A 40 -5.98 0.19 -2.38
CA CYS A 40 -5.40 1.29 -1.61
C CYS A 40 -6.39 2.44 -1.46
N ASP A 41 -6.99 2.89 -2.55
CA ASP A 41 -8.01 3.96 -2.53
C ASP A 41 -9.23 3.55 -1.69
N ALA A 42 -9.70 2.31 -1.85
CA ALA A 42 -10.86 1.79 -1.13
C ALA A 42 -10.65 1.71 0.39
N PHE A 43 -9.44 1.33 0.83
CA PHE A 43 -9.10 1.18 2.24
C PHE A 43 -8.41 2.41 2.84
N GLY A 44 -8.23 3.50 2.10
CA GLY A 44 -7.68 4.74 2.65
C GLY A 44 -6.16 4.78 2.75
N PHE A 45 -5.44 3.94 2.00
CA PHE A 45 -3.98 4.00 1.88
C PHE A 45 -3.64 4.97 0.75
N GLN A 46 -3.09 6.13 1.10
CA GLN A 46 -2.84 7.21 0.14
C GLN A 46 -1.53 7.03 -0.64
N ARG A 47 -0.51 6.46 0.00
CA ARG A 47 0.85 6.38 -0.53
C ARG A 47 1.13 5.00 -1.12
N VAL A 48 1.60 4.99 -2.36
CA VAL A 48 2.07 3.81 -3.08
C VAL A 48 3.53 4.05 -3.46
N CYS A 49 4.42 3.18 -2.99
CA CYS A 49 5.81 3.16 -3.42
C CYS A 49 5.99 2.05 -4.46
N LEU A 50 6.64 2.37 -5.57
CA LEU A 50 7.02 1.40 -6.60
C LEU A 50 8.54 1.33 -6.62
N ILE A 51 9.07 0.12 -6.50
CA ILE A 51 10.51 -0.12 -6.66
C ILE A 51 10.70 -0.84 -7.99
N PHE A 52 11.55 -0.28 -8.84
CA PHE A 52 12.00 -0.87 -10.11
C PHE A 52 13.51 -1.04 -10.04
N ASP A 53 13.95 -2.13 -9.41
CA ASP A 53 15.37 -2.50 -9.29
C ASP A 53 15.77 -3.45 -10.44
N GLN A 54 14.87 -4.38 -10.80
CA GLN A 54 15.06 -5.35 -11.88
C GLN A 54 14.02 -5.26 -13.00
N GLU A 55 12.79 -4.85 -12.70
CA GLU A 55 11.75 -4.69 -13.74
C GLU A 55 11.82 -3.31 -14.41
N GLU A 56 11.35 -3.22 -15.65
CA GLU A 56 11.27 -1.94 -16.37
C GLU A 56 10.25 -1.00 -15.71
N PRO A 57 10.63 0.26 -15.44
CA PRO A 57 9.72 1.21 -14.81
C PRO A 57 8.55 1.58 -15.71
N PHE A 58 7.39 1.75 -15.12
CA PHE A 58 6.21 2.30 -15.79
C PHE A 58 5.66 3.52 -15.05
N ASP A 59 4.91 4.35 -15.77
CA ASP A 59 4.19 5.48 -15.17
C ASP A 59 2.85 5.02 -14.58
N PRO A 60 2.69 4.96 -13.24
CA PRO A 60 1.46 4.48 -12.59
C PRO A 60 0.21 5.32 -12.91
N ARG A 61 0.39 6.55 -13.40
CA ARG A 61 -0.72 7.43 -13.82
C ARG A 61 -1.19 7.13 -15.25
N ARG A 62 -0.42 6.34 -16.01
CA ARG A 62 -0.69 6.02 -17.42
C ARG A 62 -0.91 4.53 -17.70
N VAL A 63 -0.74 3.67 -16.70
CA VAL A 63 -1.14 2.26 -16.80
C VAL A 63 -2.63 2.17 -17.13
N GLY A 64 -2.99 1.14 -17.91
CA GLY A 64 -4.37 0.70 -18.12
C GLY A 64 -5.35 1.77 -18.57
N LYS A 65 -5.10 2.38 -19.74
CA LYS A 65 -6.12 3.16 -20.50
C LYS A 65 -7.45 2.39 -20.72
N LEU A 66 -7.48 1.09 -20.47
CA LEU A 66 -8.61 0.19 -20.67
C LEU A 66 -9.28 -0.28 -19.36
N THR A 67 -8.65 -0.11 -18.18
CA THR A 67 -9.29 -0.49 -16.91
C THR A 67 -10.03 0.72 -16.32
N SER A 68 -11.28 0.53 -15.92
CA SER A 68 -12.17 1.59 -15.44
C SER A 68 -11.78 2.17 -14.07
N SER A 69 -10.65 1.75 -13.50
CA SER A 69 -10.27 2.09 -12.13
C SER A 69 -9.54 3.44 -12.10
N SER A 70 -10.32 4.51 -11.95
CA SER A 70 -9.82 5.88 -11.80
C SER A 70 -9.05 6.12 -10.48
N ALA A 71 -8.71 5.06 -9.74
CA ALA A 71 -8.07 5.10 -8.43
C ALA A 71 -6.67 5.72 -8.47
N ASN A 72 -5.90 5.47 -9.53
CA ASN A 72 -4.59 6.08 -9.71
C ASN A 72 -4.63 7.63 -9.76
N LYS A 73 -5.79 8.22 -10.10
CA LYS A 73 -5.98 9.67 -10.04
C LYS A 73 -6.14 10.23 -8.64
N TRP A 74 -6.25 9.38 -7.60
CA TRP A 74 -6.52 9.78 -6.21
C TRP A 74 -5.41 9.40 -5.25
N LEU A 75 -4.41 8.64 -5.70
CA LEU A 75 -3.26 8.21 -4.92
C LEU A 75 -2.04 9.09 -5.17
N ASP A 76 -1.06 8.98 -4.28
CA ASP A 76 0.27 9.54 -4.43
C ASP A 76 1.26 8.40 -4.66
N PHE A 77 2.15 8.60 -5.64
CA PHE A 77 3.10 7.59 -6.09
C PHE A 77 4.53 8.10 -5.93
N ASP A 78 5.34 7.32 -5.23
CA ASP A 78 6.79 7.49 -5.14
C ASP A 78 7.46 6.34 -5.90
N ILE A 79 8.41 6.66 -6.77
CA ILE A 79 9.11 5.66 -7.59
C ILE A 79 10.57 5.65 -7.17
N TYR A 80 11.07 4.46 -6.87
CA TYR A 80 12.42 4.20 -6.41
C TYR A 80 13.13 3.25 -7.35
N SER A 81 14.44 3.40 -7.49
CA SER A 81 15.30 2.48 -8.25
C SER A 81 16.05 1.48 -7.37
N SER A 82 15.80 1.47 -6.05
CA SER A 82 16.39 0.50 -5.14
C SER A 82 15.51 0.23 -3.92
N THR A 83 15.55 -1.01 -3.44
CA THR A 83 14.82 -1.42 -2.23
C THR A 83 15.39 -0.75 -0.99
N GLN A 84 16.72 -0.62 -0.92
CA GLN A 84 17.40 0.07 0.18
C GLN A 84 16.94 1.53 0.34
N GLU A 85 16.82 2.29 -0.76
CA GLU A 85 16.38 3.68 -0.72
C GLU A 85 14.92 3.81 -0.25
N CYS A 86 14.02 3.02 -0.84
CA CYS A 86 12.60 3.05 -0.51
C CYS A 86 12.35 2.70 0.95
N LEU A 87 12.83 1.53 1.39
CA LEU A 87 12.60 1.07 2.76
C LEU A 87 13.38 1.92 3.77
N GLY A 88 14.59 2.35 3.44
CA GLY A 88 15.37 3.26 4.29
C GLY A 88 14.63 4.58 4.55
N GLN A 89 14.02 5.17 3.52
CA GLN A 89 13.22 6.38 3.68
C GLN A 89 11.97 6.12 4.54
N LEU A 90 11.25 5.02 4.32
CA LEU A 90 10.07 4.68 5.12
C LEU A 90 10.39 4.52 6.61
N HIS A 91 11.52 3.88 6.96
CA HIS A 91 11.97 3.80 8.36
C HIS A 91 12.29 5.19 8.95
N GLN A 92 12.95 6.07 8.18
CA GLN A 92 13.24 7.44 8.62
C GLN A 92 11.95 8.24 8.89
N GLU A 93 10.89 7.94 8.16
CA GLU A 93 9.56 8.52 8.34
C GLU A 93 8.71 7.82 9.43
N GLY A 94 9.28 6.84 10.13
CA GLY A 94 8.67 6.15 11.27
C GLY A 94 7.66 5.07 10.89
N TYR A 95 7.73 4.51 9.68
CA TYR A 95 6.93 3.36 9.28
C TYR A 95 7.49 2.06 9.84
N GLU A 96 6.62 1.21 10.39
CA GLU A 96 6.89 -0.22 10.56
C GLU A 96 6.74 -0.91 9.19
N VAL A 97 7.81 -1.55 8.71
CA VAL A 97 7.86 -2.23 7.41
C VAL A 97 7.47 -3.70 7.57
N LEU A 98 6.38 -4.08 6.91
CA LEU A 98 5.77 -5.41 6.96
C LEU A 98 5.99 -6.13 5.62
N ALA A 99 6.96 -7.05 5.58
CA ALA A 99 7.21 -7.90 4.41
C ALA A 99 6.18 -9.02 4.29
N THR A 100 5.59 -9.17 3.10
CA THR A 100 4.67 -10.28 2.82
C THR A 100 5.42 -11.46 2.20
N VAL A 101 5.48 -12.58 2.90
CA VAL A 101 6.16 -13.80 2.45
C VAL A 101 5.18 -14.98 2.34
N ALA A 102 5.47 -15.94 1.46
CA ALA A 102 4.55 -17.06 1.21
C ALA A 102 4.65 -18.18 2.26
N ALA A 103 5.82 -18.37 2.87
CA ALA A 103 6.06 -19.37 3.91
C ALA A 103 7.38 -19.08 4.64
N GLY A 104 7.54 -19.64 5.84
CA GLY A 104 8.77 -19.56 6.63
C GLY A 104 8.54 -18.96 8.01
N ASP A 105 9.63 -18.51 8.62
CA ASP A 105 9.62 -17.77 9.89
C ASP A 105 8.91 -16.42 9.71
N SER A 106 7.60 -16.43 9.95
CA SER A 106 6.68 -15.33 9.70
C SER A 106 5.47 -15.45 10.61
N GLU A 107 4.90 -14.32 10.96
CA GLU A 107 3.67 -14.25 11.73
C GLU A 107 2.47 -14.47 10.79
N GLN A 108 1.54 -15.32 11.22
CA GLN A 108 0.31 -15.54 10.46
C GLN A 108 -0.59 -14.31 10.57
N LEU A 109 -1.11 -13.83 9.44
CA LEU A 109 -1.94 -12.63 9.39
C LEU A 109 -3.15 -12.69 10.34
N PHE A 110 -3.75 -13.87 10.54
CA PHE A 110 -4.91 -14.03 11.43
C PHE A 110 -4.62 -13.73 12.90
N SER A 111 -3.40 -13.97 13.35
CA SER A 111 -2.96 -13.73 14.73
C SER A 111 -2.13 -12.46 14.85
N ALA A 112 -1.77 -11.82 13.74
CA ALA A 112 -0.86 -10.69 13.74
C ALA A 112 -1.49 -9.44 14.35
N ALA A 113 -0.87 -8.91 15.40
CA ALA A 113 -1.26 -7.62 15.96
C ALA A 113 -0.53 -6.49 15.21
N ILE A 114 -1.24 -5.80 14.31
CA ILE A 114 -0.70 -4.68 13.55
C ILE A 114 -1.17 -3.38 14.21
N THR A 115 -0.46 -2.98 15.26
CA THR A 115 -0.88 -1.91 16.17
C THR A 115 -0.25 -0.56 15.86
N GLU A 116 0.83 -0.52 15.07
CA GLU A 116 1.53 0.72 14.79
C GLU A 116 0.70 1.67 13.91
N PRO A 117 0.69 2.99 14.22
CA PRO A 117 -0.01 3.96 13.40
C PRO A 117 0.50 4.01 11.97
N ARG A 118 1.82 4.00 11.77
CA ARG A 118 2.48 4.06 10.45
C ARG A 118 2.97 2.68 10.05
N VAL A 119 2.34 2.10 9.02
CA VAL A 119 2.73 0.78 8.49
C VAL A 119 2.94 0.84 6.99
N ALA A 120 3.99 0.17 6.51
CA ALA A 120 4.28 0.00 5.10
C ALA A 120 4.23 -1.49 4.75
N VAL A 121 3.26 -1.90 3.94
CA VAL A 121 3.15 -3.30 3.51
C VAL A 121 3.93 -3.50 2.23
N VAL A 122 4.91 -4.40 2.23
CA VAL A 122 5.77 -4.69 1.08
C VAL A 122 5.32 -6.00 0.43
N LEU A 123 5.04 -5.93 -0.87
CA LEU A 123 4.75 -7.07 -1.72
C LEU A 123 5.77 -7.12 -2.86
N GLY A 124 6.28 -8.32 -3.13
CA GLY A 124 7.28 -8.52 -4.18
C GLY A 124 6.70 -9.03 -5.49
N ASN A 125 7.58 -9.19 -6.47
CA ASN A 125 7.31 -9.69 -7.80
C ASN A 125 6.45 -10.98 -7.81
N GLU A 126 5.54 -11.09 -8.78
CA GLU A 126 4.57 -12.18 -8.89
C GLU A 126 5.19 -13.57 -9.07
N HIS A 127 6.41 -13.63 -9.62
CA HIS A 127 7.13 -14.87 -9.89
C HIS A 127 8.20 -15.16 -8.84
N ARG A 128 8.93 -14.12 -8.42
CA ARG A 128 10.11 -14.25 -7.54
C ARG A 128 9.78 -14.05 -6.06
N GLY A 129 8.66 -13.39 -5.75
CA GLY A 129 8.40 -12.87 -4.42
C GLY A 129 9.29 -11.67 -4.09
N LEU A 130 9.41 -11.35 -2.80
CA LEU A 130 10.30 -10.30 -2.31
C LEU A 130 11.78 -10.69 -2.46
N SER A 131 12.61 -9.69 -2.73
CA SER A 131 14.06 -9.83 -2.69
C SER A 131 14.55 -10.18 -1.27
N ALA A 132 15.73 -10.78 -1.18
CA ALA A 132 16.37 -11.03 0.11
C ALA A 132 16.67 -9.72 0.86
N GLU A 133 16.94 -8.62 0.13
CA GLU A 133 17.16 -7.30 0.70
C GLU A 133 15.88 -6.74 1.33
N ALA A 134 14.73 -6.80 0.64
CA ALA A 134 13.46 -6.37 1.20
C ALA A 134 13.08 -7.16 2.46
N ILE A 135 13.30 -8.47 2.45
CA ILE A 135 13.04 -9.33 3.61
C ILE A 135 13.97 -8.98 4.78
N ALA A 136 15.25 -8.68 4.52
CA ALA A 136 16.22 -8.35 5.55
C ALA A 136 16.02 -6.95 6.15
N LEU A 137 15.50 -6.01 5.36
CA LEU A 137 15.20 -4.64 5.79
C LEU A 137 13.83 -4.51 6.47
N ALA A 138 12.95 -5.51 6.38
CA ALA A 138 11.63 -5.44 7.01
C ALA A 138 11.69 -5.69 8.52
N ASP A 139 10.90 -4.95 9.27
CA ASP A 139 10.77 -5.13 10.72
C ASP A 139 10.08 -6.44 11.06
N ARG A 140 9.06 -6.81 10.28
CA ARG A 140 8.26 -8.02 10.47
C ARG A 140 7.92 -8.69 9.16
N ARG A 141 7.72 -10.00 9.24
CA ARG A 141 7.30 -10.86 8.12
C ARG A 141 5.91 -11.39 8.39
N LEU A 142 4.98 -11.14 7.47
CA LEU A 142 3.60 -11.59 7.53
C LEU A 142 3.32 -12.62 6.43
N THR A 143 2.55 -13.63 6.78
CA THR A 143 2.07 -14.65 5.82
C THR A 143 0.56 -14.74 5.87
N VAL A 144 -0.09 -14.71 4.70
CA VAL A 144 -1.51 -15.06 4.57
C VAL A 144 -1.62 -16.59 4.67
N PRO A 145 -2.32 -17.16 5.66
CA PRO A 145 -2.38 -18.61 5.82
C PRO A 145 -3.06 -19.31 4.64
N MET A 146 -2.36 -20.26 4.02
CA MET A 146 -2.87 -21.09 2.93
C MET A 146 -3.30 -22.46 3.48
N LEU A 147 -4.56 -22.84 3.24
CA LEU A 147 -5.13 -24.13 3.69
C LEU A 147 -5.34 -25.14 2.54
N GLY A 148 -4.99 -24.77 1.31
CA GLY A 148 -5.21 -25.57 0.10
C GLY A 148 -3.91 -26.02 -0.56
N MET A 149 -4.02 -26.48 -1.82
CA MET A 149 -2.87 -26.95 -2.61
C MET A 149 -1.97 -25.81 -3.12
N VAL A 150 -2.53 -24.62 -3.30
CA VAL A 150 -1.78 -23.44 -3.77
C VAL A 150 -0.91 -22.90 -2.65
N ARG A 151 0.26 -22.35 -3.02
CA ARG A 151 1.25 -21.82 -2.06
C ARG A 151 1.24 -20.31 -1.93
N SER A 152 0.50 -19.63 -2.80
CA SER A 152 0.35 -18.18 -2.79
C SER A 152 -0.95 -17.78 -3.49
N LEU A 153 -1.37 -16.53 -3.26
CA LEU A 153 -2.44 -15.87 -3.99
C LEU A 153 -1.87 -14.90 -5.02
N ASN A 154 -2.70 -14.43 -5.93
CA ASN A 154 -2.36 -13.30 -6.79
C ASN A 154 -1.96 -12.08 -5.93
N LEU A 155 -1.00 -11.29 -6.41
CA LEU A 155 -0.45 -10.13 -5.69
C LEU A 155 -1.54 -9.14 -5.28
N SER A 156 -2.46 -8.80 -6.20
CA SER A 156 -3.54 -7.84 -5.93
C SER A 156 -4.55 -8.36 -4.90
N VAL A 157 -4.81 -9.67 -4.89
CA VAL A 157 -5.66 -10.33 -3.88
C VAL A 157 -4.99 -10.30 -2.52
N THR A 158 -3.68 -10.59 -2.48
CA THR A 158 -2.88 -10.55 -1.24
C THR A 158 -2.88 -9.15 -0.64
N ALA A 159 -2.65 -8.12 -1.47
CA ALA A 159 -2.73 -6.72 -1.05
C ALA A 159 -4.13 -6.39 -0.50
N ALA A 160 -5.21 -6.79 -1.19
CA ALA A 160 -6.56 -6.53 -0.72
C ALA A 160 -6.84 -7.16 0.66
N ILE A 161 -6.39 -8.39 0.89
CA ILE A 161 -6.53 -9.09 2.18
C ILE A 161 -5.78 -8.35 3.29
N LEU A 162 -4.52 -7.97 3.04
CA LEU A 162 -3.68 -7.28 4.03
C LEU A 162 -4.25 -5.91 4.39
N LEU A 163 -4.59 -5.10 3.38
CA LEU A 163 -5.14 -3.76 3.58
C LEU A 163 -6.50 -3.80 4.29
N TYR A 164 -7.35 -4.77 3.95
CA TYR A 164 -8.61 -4.99 4.65
C TYR A 164 -8.38 -5.38 6.11
N GLU A 165 -7.48 -6.34 6.38
CA GLU A 165 -7.21 -6.80 7.74
C GLU A 165 -6.65 -5.68 8.62
N ILE A 166 -5.68 -4.91 8.12
CA ILE A 166 -5.14 -3.73 8.82
C ILE A 166 -6.27 -2.74 9.12
N THR A 167 -7.10 -2.43 8.13
CA THR A 167 -8.23 -1.52 8.30
C THR A 167 -9.25 -2.05 9.32
N ARG A 168 -9.52 -3.36 9.31
CA ARG A 168 -10.41 -4.03 10.27
C ARG A 168 -9.87 -3.91 11.69
N GLN A 169 -8.59 -4.22 11.91
CA GLN A 169 -7.95 -4.09 13.22
C GLN A 169 -8.02 -2.65 13.74
N ARG A 170 -7.69 -1.68 12.88
CA ARG A 170 -7.76 -0.25 13.22
C ARG A 170 -9.18 0.21 13.57
N HIS A 171 -10.20 -0.30 12.88
CA HIS A 171 -11.61 -0.01 13.18
C HIS A 171 -12.08 -0.61 14.51
N HIS A 172 -11.56 -1.77 14.91
CA HIS A 172 -11.87 -2.36 16.22
C HIS A 172 -11.08 -1.73 17.37
N ALA A 173 -9.97 -1.07 17.05
CA ALA A 173 -9.20 -0.25 17.97
C ALA A 173 -9.71 1.21 17.97
N ASP A 174 -8.84 2.17 18.28
CA ASP A 174 -9.12 3.59 18.19
C ASP A 174 -8.83 4.12 16.79
N PHE A 175 -9.77 3.96 15.84
CA PHE A 175 -9.57 4.28 14.42
C PHE A 175 -8.97 5.69 14.17
N PRO A 176 -9.41 6.77 14.85
CA PRO A 176 -8.82 8.10 14.70
C PRO A 176 -7.29 8.16 14.89
N ARG A 177 -6.71 7.30 15.74
CA ARG A 177 -5.26 7.21 15.97
C ARG A 177 -4.47 6.89 14.69
N TYR A 178 -5.10 6.18 13.75
CA TYR A 178 -4.46 5.66 12.54
C TYR A 178 -4.68 6.56 11.32
N LEU A 179 -5.46 7.62 11.44
CA LEU A 179 -5.69 8.57 10.36
C LEU A 179 -4.44 9.44 10.13
N LEU A 180 -4.30 9.98 8.93
CA LEU A 180 -3.31 11.02 8.64
C LEU A 180 -3.45 12.17 9.63
N THR A 181 -2.33 12.80 9.98
CA THR A 181 -2.35 13.99 10.84
C THR A 181 -3.10 15.15 10.16
N ASN A 182 -3.58 16.11 10.94
CA ASN A 182 -4.30 17.27 10.39
C ASN A 182 -3.47 18.02 9.32
N ALA A 183 -2.16 18.10 9.49
CA ALA A 183 -1.26 18.72 8.52
C ALA A 183 -1.19 17.92 7.21
N GLU A 184 -1.08 16.59 7.30
CA GLU A 184 -1.06 15.70 6.13
C GLU A 184 -2.41 15.69 5.40
N GLN A 185 -3.53 15.70 6.14
CA GLN A 185 -4.88 15.80 5.57
C GLN A 185 -5.07 17.12 4.81
N ALA A 186 -4.63 18.24 5.38
CA ALA A 186 -4.69 19.54 4.73
C ALA A 186 -3.84 19.57 3.45
N GLY A 187 -2.61 19.03 3.49
CA GLY A 187 -1.75 18.90 2.32
C GLY A 187 -2.36 18.02 1.22
N LEU A 188 -2.98 16.91 1.59
CA LEU A 188 -3.68 16.04 0.65
C LEU A 188 -4.90 16.74 0.04
N LEU A 189 -5.72 17.43 0.84
CA LEU A 189 -6.87 18.18 0.35
C LEU A 189 -6.47 19.24 -0.66
N GLN A 190 -5.36 19.94 -0.43
CA GLN A 190 -4.80 20.88 -1.39
C GLN A 190 -4.45 20.18 -2.71
N ARG A 191 -3.66 19.10 -2.68
CA ARG A 191 -3.28 18.34 -3.88
C ARG A 191 -4.49 17.81 -4.64
N LEU A 192 -5.52 17.30 -3.95
CA LEU A 192 -6.75 16.82 -4.59
C LEU A 192 -7.53 17.95 -5.26
N SER A 193 -7.50 19.15 -4.70
CA SER A 193 -8.24 20.32 -5.22
C SER A 193 -7.63 20.90 -6.49
N GLU A 194 -6.35 20.62 -6.72
CA GLU A 194 -5.57 21.03 -7.91
C GLU A 194 -5.76 20.06 -9.10
N ARG A 195 -6.40 18.90 -8.90
CA ARG A 195 -6.70 17.88 -9.93
C ARG A 195 -8.04 18.13 -10.64
#